data_AF-A0A965KVQ2-F1
#
_entry.id   AF-A0A965KVQ2-F1
#
_cell.length_a   1.000
_cell.length_b   1.000
_cell.length_c   1.000
_cell.angle_alpha   90.00
_cell.angle_beta   90.00
_cell.angle_gamma   90.00
#
_symmetry.space_group_name_H-M   'P 1'
#
loop_
_entity.id
_entity.type
_entity.pdbx_description
1 polymer ?
#
loop_
_entity_poly.entity_id
_entity_poly.type
_entity_poly.pdbx_seq_one_letter_code
_entity_poly.pdbx_strand_id
1 'polypeptide(L)'
;MLTLFFSEHISTGNTQVLEDDEAHHAIKVLRLNNGEIIKISDGVRNWVSGPIVEIAKKRLSISITDRGEIQKAKPELVLVQAVTKSDRNKEMLELVVEAGVDRIIPWKSDRSISKWQSDSTQKWQAAIKQSCKQARQIKLPELMPAMSTSEIV
;
A
#
# COMPACT_ATOMS: atom_id res chain seq x y z
N MET A 1 6.42 5.28 -15.72
CA MET A 1 6.24 4.58 -14.42
C MET A 1 4.85 3.95 -14.43
N LEU A 2 4.71 2.64 -14.22
CA LEU A 2 3.43 1.93 -14.36
C LEU A 2 2.47 2.26 -13.21
N THR A 3 1.17 2.29 -13.46
CA THR A 3 0.15 2.39 -12.41
C THR A 3 0.16 1.14 -11.54
N LEU A 4 0.20 1.32 -10.21
CA LEU A 4 0.28 0.22 -9.24
C LEU A 4 -1.09 -0.04 -8.58
N PHE A 5 -1.44 -1.32 -8.52
CA PHE A 5 -2.58 -1.86 -7.78
C PHE A 5 -2.10 -2.96 -6.82
N PHE A 6 -2.94 -3.30 -5.84
CA PHE A 6 -2.65 -4.37 -4.89
C PHE A 6 -3.66 -5.51 -5.03
N SER A 7 -3.19 -6.74 -4.86
CA SER A 7 -4.03 -7.94 -4.80
C SER A 7 -3.50 -8.83 -3.68
N GLU A 8 -4.35 -9.59 -3.00
CA GLU A 8 -3.91 -10.49 -1.92
C GLU A 8 -3.02 -11.63 -2.45
N HIS A 9 -3.18 -11.99 -3.73
CA HIS A 9 -2.49 -13.10 -4.35
C HIS A 9 -1.93 -12.74 -5.73
N ILE A 10 -0.67 -13.11 -5.95
CA ILE A 10 0.00 -13.02 -7.24
C ILE A 10 0.02 -14.40 -7.90
N SER A 11 -0.57 -14.48 -9.08
CA SER A 11 -0.69 -15.68 -9.90
C SER A 11 0.67 -16.17 -10.39
N THR A 12 0.87 -17.49 -10.36
CA THR A 12 2.05 -18.13 -10.97
C THR A 12 1.87 -18.39 -12.46
N GLY A 13 0.63 -18.34 -12.96
CA GLY A 13 0.29 -18.55 -14.38
C GLY A 13 0.62 -17.35 -15.26
N ASN A 14 -0.08 -17.24 -16.39
CA ASN A 14 0.15 -16.19 -17.39
C ASN A 14 -0.85 -15.02 -17.30
N THR A 15 -1.79 -15.07 -16.36
CA THR A 15 -2.83 -14.05 -16.19
C THR A 15 -2.96 -13.69 -14.72
N GLN A 16 -3.12 -12.40 -14.42
CA GLN A 16 -3.49 -11.89 -13.10
C GLN A 16 -4.84 -11.18 -13.19
N VAL A 17 -5.69 -11.40 -12.20
CA VAL A 17 -7.01 -10.76 -12.09
C VAL A 17 -7.00 -9.76 -10.93
N LEU A 18 -7.62 -8.60 -11.14
CA LEU A 18 -8.07 -7.68 -10.11
C LEU A 18 -9.59 -7.71 -10.02
N GLU A 19 -10.11 -7.68 -8.81
CA GLU A 19 -11.54 -7.70 -8.52
C GLU A 19 -11.91 -6.52 -7.61
N ASP A 20 -13.22 -6.34 -7.42
CA ASP A 20 -13.82 -5.40 -6.47
C ASP A 20 -13.28 -3.96 -6.59
N ASP A 21 -12.79 -3.40 -5.47
CA ASP A 21 -12.46 -1.99 -5.35
C ASP A 21 -11.25 -1.60 -6.22
N GLU A 22 -10.28 -2.50 -6.40
CA GLU A 22 -9.09 -2.23 -7.22
C GLU A 22 -9.46 -2.22 -8.70
N ALA A 23 -10.31 -3.17 -9.14
CA ALA A 23 -10.85 -3.16 -10.50
C ALA A 23 -11.74 -1.94 -10.74
N HIS A 24 -12.61 -1.59 -9.78
CA HIS A 24 -13.44 -0.40 -9.87
C HIS A 24 -12.60 0.88 -10.00
N HIS A 25 -11.54 1.02 -9.19
CA HIS A 25 -10.63 2.14 -9.25
C HIS A 25 -9.91 2.21 -10.61
N ALA A 26 -9.43 1.09 -11.14
CA ALA A 26 -8.81 1.04 -12.46
C ALA A 26 -9.76 1.51 -13.58
N ILE A 27 -11.00 1.02 -13.57
CA ILE A 27 -11.94 1.19 -14.69
C ILE A 27 -12.71 2.52 -14.61
N LYS A 28 -13.20 2.89 -13.43
CA LYS A 28 -14.09 4.05 -13.27
C LYS A 28 -13.35 5.31 -12.89
N VAL A 29 -12.33 5.20 -12.04
CA VAL A 29 -11.57 6.36 -11.55
C VAL A 29 -10.45 6.70 -12.51
N LEU A 30 -9.59 5.73 -12.84
CA LEU A 30 -8.45 5.93 -13.73
C LEU A 30 -8.79 5.76 -15.22
N ARG A 31 -9.93 5.14 -15.54
CA ARG A 31 -10.43 4.95 -16.92
C ARG A 31 -9.43 4.25 -17.84
N LEU A 32 -8.72 3.27 -17.30
CA LEU A 32 -7.74 2.47 -18.05
C LEU A 32 -8.46 1.59 -19.09
N ASN A 33 -7.81 1.37 -20.22
CA ASN A 33 -8.34 0.61 -21.35
C ASN A 33 -7.55 -0.68 -21.62
N ASN A 34 -8.14 -1.59 -22.40
CA ASN A 34 -7.41 -2.76 -22.91
C ASN A 34 -6.14 -2.33 -23.65
N GLY A 35 -5.05 -3.06 -23.43
CA GLY A 35 -3.72 -2.79 -23.96
C GLY A 35 -2.82 -1.93 -23.05
N GLU A 36 -3.38 -1.18 -22.10
CA GLU A 36 -2.56 -0.40 -21.16
C GLU A 36 -1.84 -1.33 -20.17
N ILE A 37 -0.59 -1.01 -19.86
CA ILE A 37 0.25 -1.81 -18.96
C ILE A 37 0.10 -1.32 -17.53
N ILE A 38 -0.24 -2.23 -16.62
CA ILE A 38 -0.31 -1.96 -15.18
C ILE A 38 0.61 -2.89 -14.40
N LYS A 39 0.91 -2.52 -13.16
CA LYS A 39 1.65 -3.35 -12.20
C LYS A 39 0.72 -3.72 -11.04
N ILE A 40 0.83 -4.97 -10.59
CA ILE A 40 0.06 -5.51 -9.47
C ILE A 40 1.05 -6.12 -8.47
N SER A 41 0.90 -5.78 -7.18
CA SER A 41 1.74 -6.27 -6.09
C SER A 41 0.92 -6.98 -5.01
N ASP A 42 1.54 -7.93 -4.30
CA ASP A 42 1.00 -8.49 -3.05
C ASP A 42 1.16 -7.55 -1.83
N GLY A 43 1.86 -6.42 -2.00
CA GLY A 43 2.16 -5.50 -0.90
C GLY A 43 3.26 -5.99 0.01
N VAL A 44 3.89 -7.13 -0.27
CA VAL A 44 4.95 -7.72 0.57
C VAL A 44 6.26 -7.73 -0.20
N ARG A 45 6.30 -8.42 -1.34
CA ARG A 45 7.52 -8.58 -2.14
C ARG A 45 7.27 -8.91 -3.60
N ASN A 46 6.22 -9.63 -3.92
CA ASN A 46 6.00 -10.12 -5.28
C ASN A 46 5.18 -9.14 -6.09
N TRP A 47 5.50 -9.04 -7.36
CA TRP A 47 4.73 -8.24 -8.30
C TRP A 47 4.73 -8.86 -9.69
N VAL A 48 3.70 -8.52 -10.44
CA VAL A 48 3.54 -8.82 -11.87
C VAL A 48 3.16 -7.57 -12.63
N SER A 49 3.45 -7.53 -13.92
CA SER A 49 2.95 -6.48 -14.80
C SER A 49 2.69 -6.98 -16.20
N GLY A 50 1.85 -6.24 -16.92
CA GLY A 50 1.55 -6.50 -18.31
C GLY A 50 0.26 -5.81 -18.77
N PRO A 51 -0.10 -5.96 -20.05
CA PRO A 51 -1.23 -5.28 -20.64
C PRO A 51 -2.56 -5.82 -20.13
N ILE A 52 -3.53 -4.91 -19.95
CA ILE A 52 -4.92 -5.26 -19.69
C ILE A 52 -5.49 -5.98 -20.91
N VAL A 53 -5.99 -7.19 -20.73
CA VAL A 53 -6.57 -8.02 -21.81
C VAL A 53 -8.09 -8.10 -21.73
N GLU A 54 -8.67 -7.87 -20.55
CA GLU A 54 -10.10 -7.95 -20.34
C GLU A 54 -10.56 -6.96 -19.26
N ILE A 55 -11.66 -6.27 -19.53
CA ILE A 55 -12.32 -5.35 -18.60
C ILE A 55 -13.81 -5.72 -18.52
N ALA A 56 -14.28 -5.99 -17.30
CA ALA A 56 -15.68 -6.18 -16.95
C ALA A 56 -16.08 -5.24 -15.79
N LYS A 57 -17.37 -5.20 -15.41
CA LYS A 57 -17.90 -4.16 -14.49
C LYS A 57 -17.16 -4.03 -13.14
N LYS A 58 -16.65 -5.12 -12.58
CA LYS A 58 -15.90 -5.18 -11.30
C LYS A 58 -14.68 -6.11 -11.39
N ARG A 59 -14.20 -6.38 -12.59
CA ARG A 59 -13.11 -7.33 -12.81
C ARG A 59 -12.24 -6.85 -13.96
N LEU A 60 -10.94 -6.98 -13.80
CA LEU A 60 -9.95 -6.62 -14.81
C LEU A 60 -8.90 -7.72 -14.83
N SER A 61 -8.50 -8.18 -16.02
CA SER A 61 -7.47 -9.19 -16.19
C SER A 61 -6.29 -8.62 -16.98
N ILE A 62 -5.07 -8.93 -16.58
CA ILE A 62 -3.86 -8.65 -17.35
C ILE A 62 -3.19 -9.92 -17.83
N SER A 63 -2.56 -9.87 -19.01
CA SER A 63 -1.58 -10.87 -19.43
C SER A 63 -0.25 -10.55 -18.77
N ILE A 64 0.32 -11.48 -17.99
CA ILE A 64 1.57 -11.27 -17.27
C ILE A 64 2.73 -11.35 -18.27
N THR A 65 3.39 -10.22 -18.53
CA THR A 65 4.58 -10.14 -19.39
C THR A 65 5.86 -10.01 -18.59
N ASP A 66 5.78 -9.56 -17.34
CA ASP A 66 6.92 -9.38 -16.46
C ASP A 66 6.53 -9.69 -15.01
N ARG A 67 7.49 -10.19 -14.23
CA ARG A 67 7.30 -10.55 -12.81
C ARG A 67 8.60 -10.39 -12.04
N GLY A 68 8.48 -10.13 -10.75
CA GLY A 68 9.65 -10.07 -9.89
C GLY A 68 9.33 -10.10 -8.42
N GLU A 69 10.41 -10.07 -7.64
CA GLU A 69 10.41 -9.98 -6.20
C GLU A 69 11.35 -8.85 -5.78
N ILE A 70 10.94 -8.02 -4.83
CA ILE A 70 11.83 -7.05 -4.19
C ILE A 70 12.55 -7.69 -3.00
N GLN A 71 13.84 -7.38 -2.84
CA GLN A 71 14.59 -7.81 -1.66
C GLN A 71 14.31 -6.88 -0.48
N LYS A 72 14.34 -7.43 0.75
CA LYS A 72 14.22 -6.61 1.96
C LYS A 72 15.42 -5.66 2.05
N ALA A 73 15.13 -4.36 2.12
CA ALA A 73 16.16 -3.34 2.30
C ALA A 73 16.89 -3.54 3.63
N LYS A 74 18.20 -3.23 3.64
CA LYS A 74 19.03 -3.22 4.85
C LYS A 74 19.84 -1.92 4.88
N PRO A 75 19.85 -1.19 6.01
CA PRO A 75 19.11 -1.47 7.25
C PRO A 75 17.59 -1.31 7.10
N GLU A 76 16.84 -1.88 8.05
CA GLU A 76 15.39 -1.68 8.13
C GLU A 76 15.09 -0.28 8.68
N LEU A 77 14.21 0.47 8.01
CA LEU A 77 13.78 1.79 8.47
C LEU A 77 12.49 1.68 9.28
N VAL A 78 12.58 1.84 10.60
CA VAL A 78 11.43 1.80 11.51
C VAL A 78 11.12 3.20 11.99
N LEU A 79 9.87 3.64 11.79
CA LEU A 79 9.37 4.90 12.31
C LEU A 79 8.53 4.67 13.57
N VAL A 80 8.93 5.29 14.67
CA VAL A 80 8.08 5.44 15.86
C VAL A 80 7.46 6.83 15.82
N GLN A 81 6.14 6.90 15.63
CA GLN A 81 5.45 8.17 15.43
C GLN A 81 4.42 8.42 16.51
N ALA A 82 4.62 9.50 17.27
CA ALA A 82 3.61 9.98 18.21
C ALA A 82 2.33 10.37 17.45
N VAL A 83 1.17 9.91 17.93
CA VAL A 83 -0.13 10.20 17.30
C VAL A 83 -0.35 11.72 17.31
N THR A 84 -0.64 12.33 16.16
CA THR A 84 -0.87 13.78 16.07
C THR A 84 -2.34 14.12 15.91
N LYS A 85 -2.69 15.37 16.23
CA LYS A 85 -4.01 15.95 15.97
C LYS A 85 -4.16 16.25 14.47
N SER A 86 -5.39 16.13 13.97
CA SER A 86 -5.82 16.48 12.60
C SER A 86 -5.17 15.65 11.47
N ASP A 87 -5.33 16.12 10.23
CA ASP A 87 -4.90 15.46 8.99
C ASP A 87 -3.38 15.32 8.82
N ARG A 88 -2.58 15.80 9.79
CA ARG A 88 -1.11 15.72 9.76
C ARG A 88 -0.60 14.28 9.73
N ASN A 89 -1.36 13.33 10.28
CA ASN A 89 -1.00 11.91 10.18
C ASN A 89 -1.00 11.44 8.72
N LYS A 90 -1.91 11.93 7.87
CA LYS A 90 -1.96 11.51 6.46
C LYS A 90 -0.74 12.02 5.70
N GLU A 91 -0.40 13.29 5.87
CA GLU A 91 0.80 13.90 5.27
C GLU A 91 2.08 13.20 5.75
N MET A 92 2.18 12.91 7.06
CA MET A 92 3.31 12.15 7.60
C MET A 92 3.41 10.75 6.98
N LEU A 93 2.29 10.02 6.87
CA LEU A 93 2.25 8.68 6.26
C LEU A 93 2.68 8.73 4.79
N GLU A 94 2.27 9.74 4.04
CA GLU A 94 2.70 9.95 2.66
C GLU A 94 4.22 10.12 2.56
N LEU A 95 4.78 11.03 3.35
CA LEU A 95 6.22 11.32 3.34
C LEU A 95 7.08 10.12 3.75
N VAL A 96 6.67 9.37 4.77
CA VAL A 96 7.48 8.25 5.29
C VAL A 96 7.40 7.03 4.36
N VAL A 97 6.27 6.84 3.69
CA VAL A 97 6.13 5.83 2.62
C VAL A 97 7.04 6.17 1.45
N GLU A 98 7.07 7.44 1.03
CA GLU A 98 7.96 7.91 -0.03
C GLU A 98 9.44 7.76 0.36
N ALA A 99 9.77 8.01 1.62
CA ALA A 99 11.11 7.77 2.18
C ALA A 99 11.49 6.28 2.29
N GLY A 100 10.55 5.35 2.04
CA GLY A 100 10.82 3.91 2.06
C GLY A 100 10.84 3.31 3.46
N VAL A 101 10.01 3.81 4.38
CA VAL A 101 9.83 3.17 5.69
C VAL A 101 9.40 1.71 5.53
N ASP A 102 9.97 0.82 6.36
CA ASP A 102 9.63 -0.60 6.38
C ASP A 102 8.53 -0.92 7.38
N ARG A 103 8.51 -0.19 8.50
CA ARG A 103 7.60 -0.41 9.62
C ARG A 103 7.25 0.90 10.33
N ILE A 104 5.98 1.04 10.69
CA ILE A 104 5.45 2.21 11.39
C ILE A 104 4.83 1.73 12.71
N ILE A 105 5.30 2.31 13.82
CA ILE A 105 4.82 2.05 15.17
C ILE A 105 4.11 3.33 15.66
N PRO A 106 2.77 3.31 15.78
CA PRO A 106 2.05 4.42 16.40
C PRO A 106 2.37 4.47 17.89
N TRP A 107 2.80 5.64 18.37
CA TRP A 107 3.21 5.85 19.75
C TRP A 107 2.20 6.70 20.51
N LYS A 108 1.65 6.13 21.58
CA LYS A 108 0.80 6.79 22.58
C LYS A 108 1.68 7.54 23.58
N SER A 109 2.30 8.65 23.16
CA SER A 109 3.15 9.45 24.04
C SER A 109 2.31 10.22 25.08
N ASP A 110 2.83 10.41 26.30
CA ASP A 110 2.12 11.09 27.39
C ASP A 110 1.72 12.54 27.08
N ARG A 111 2.48 13.22 26.22
CA ARG A 111 2.23 14.61 25.80
C ARG A 111 1.41 14.71 24.50
N SER A 112 0.94 13.58 23.96
CA SER A 112 0.09 13.63 22.77
C SER A 112 -1.31 14.09 23.15
N ILE A 113 -1.79 15.09 22.41
CA ILE A 113 -3.15 15.62 22.54
C ILE A 113 -4.17 14.64 21.94
N SER A 114 -3.75 13.80 21.00
CA SER A 114 -4.63 12.89 20.28
C SER A 114 -4.42 11.45 20.70
N LYS A 115 -5.53 10.74 20.95
CA LYS A 115 -5.51 9.33 21.34
C LYS A 115 -5.76 8.44 20.14
N TRP A 116 -5.06 7.31 20.11
CA TRP A 116 -5.34 6.21 19.17
C TRP A 116 -6.76 5.68 19.41
N GLN A 117 -7.61 5.74 18.39
CA GLN A 117 -8.99 5.27 18.44
C GLN A 117 -9.12 3.86 17.86
N SER A 118 -10.26 3.21 18.07
CA SER A 118 -10.55 1.88 17.52
C SER A 118 -10.45 1.82 15.99
N ASP A 119 -10.81 2.90 15.29
CA ASP A 119 -10.77 3.01 13.83
C ASP A 119 -9.43 3.52 13.26
N SER A 120 -8.48 3.91 14.12
CA SER A 120 -7.23 4.55 13.71
C SER A 120 -6.36 3.61 12.87
N THR A 121 -6.30 2.33 13.23
CA THR A 121 -5.56 1.31 12.48
C THR A 121 -6.04 1.21 11.04
N GLN A 122 -7.37 1.08 10.83
CA GLN A 122 -7.95 0.96 9.50
C GLN A 122 -7.71 2.23 8.67
N LYS A 123 -7.86 3.41 9.28
CA LYS A 123 -7.59 4.71 8.63
C LYS A 123 -6.13 4.83 8.18
N TRP A 124 -5.19 4.47 9.04
CA TRP A 124 -3.76 4.54 8.73
C TRP A 124 -3.37 3.51 7.67
N GLN A 125 -3.89 2.28 7.72
CA GLN A 125 -3.66 1.27 6.69
C GLN A 125 -4.17 1.73 5.31
N ALA A 126 -5.37 2.33 5.26
CA ALA A 126 -5.92 2.88 4.02
C ALA A 126 -5.05 4.01 3.48
N ALA A 127 -4.58 4.92 4.35
CA ALA A 127 -3.68 6.00 3.98
C ALA A 127 -2.35 5.46 3.44
N ILE A 128 -1.71 4.52 4.16
CA ILE A 128 -0.46 3.85 3.73
C ILE A 128 -0.64 3.21 2.36
N LYS A 129 -1.71 2.43 2.16
CA LYS A 129 -1.98 1.77 0.87
C LYS A 129 -2.12 2.79 -0.25
N GLN A 130 -2.84 3.89 -0.01
CA GLN A 130 -2.98 4.96 -0.99
C GLN A 130 -1.64 5.65 -1.30
N SER A 131 -0.85 5.98 -0.28
CA SER A 131 0.48 6.56 -0.43
C SER A 131 1.40 5.64 -1.24
N CYS A 132 1.36 4.33 -0.98
CA CYS A 132 2.16 3.36 -1.73
C CYS A 132 1.73 3.30 -3.20
N LYS A 133 0.43 3.35 -3.49
CA LYS A 133 -0.07 3.45 -4.88
C LYS A 133 0.43 4.70 -5.56
N GLN A 134 0.42 5.86 -4.90
CA GLN A 134 0.92 7.11 -5.48
C GLN A 134 2.43 7.07 -5.72
N ALA A 135 3.20 6.66 -4.72
CA ALA A 135 4.66 6.54 -4.78
C ALA A 135 5.16 5.34 -5.61
N ARG A 136 4.26 4.47 -6.08
CA ARG A 136 4.56 3.20 -6.77
C ARG A 136 5.46 2.26 -5.95
N GLN A 137 5.32 2.32 -4.63
CA GLN A 137 5.95 1.41 -3.68
C GLN A 137 5.29 0.05 -3.74
N ILE A 138 6.06 -0.97 -4.14
CA ILE A 138 5.60 -2.36 -4.27
C ILE A 138 5.28 -2.96 -2.89
N LYS A 139 6.06 -2.57 -1.87
CA LYS A 139 5.88 -3.02 -0.49
C LYS A 139 5.01 -2.04 0.28
N LEU A 140 4.07 -2.56 1.06
CA LEU A 140 3.39 -1.81 2.11
C LEU A 140 4.24 -1.88 3.38
N PRO A 141 4.52 -0.76 4.05
CA PRO A 141 5.12 -0.81 5.38
C PRO A 141 4.20 -1.53 6.36
N GLU A 142 4.80 -2.26 7.29
CA GLU A 142 4.08 -2.92 8.37
C GLU A 142 3.58 -1.86 9.37
N LEU A 143 2.26 -1.76 9.54
CA LEU A 143 1.68 -0.96 10.61
C LEU A 143 1.52 -1.82 11.86
N MET A 144 2.31 -1.53 12.89
CA MET A 144 2.27 -2.24 14.17
C MET A 144 1.10 -1.74 15.05
N PRO A 145 0.68 -2.53 16.05
CA PRO A 145 -0.24 -2.06 17.09
C PRO A 145 0.32 -0.81 17.78
N ALA A 146 -0.58 0.07 18.22
CA ALA A 146 -0.18 1.30 18.90
C ALA A 146 0.37 1.03 20.30
N MET A 147 1.62 1.43 20.54
CA MET A 147 2.40 1.15 21.75
C MET A 147 2.52 2.38 22.64
N SER A 148 2.62 2.16 23.94
CA SER A 148 2.99 3.13 24.98
C SER A 148 4.51 3.30 25.05
N THR A 149 4.98 4.31 25.79
CA THR A 149 6.42 4.55 25.97
C THR A 149 7.14 3.34 26.57
N SER A 150 6.53 2.66 27.55
CA SER A 150 7.10 1.46 28.20
C SER A 150 7.11 0.21 27.31
N GLU A 151 6.34 0.19 26.22
CA GLU A 151 6.36 -0.92 25.26
C GLU A 151 7.41 -0.68 24.15
N ILE A 152 7.90 0.56 24.00
CA ILE A 152 8.88 0.96 22.98
C ILE A 152 10.31 0.97 23.53
N VAL A 153 10.48 1.35 24.80
CA VAL A 153 11.78 1.53 25.50
C VAL A 153 12.06 0.38 26.45
#